data_AF-A0A936V2G6-F1
#
_entry.id   AF-A0A936V2G6-F1
#
_cell.length_a   1.000
_cell.length_b   1.000
_cell.length_c   1.000
_cell.angle_alpha   90.00
_cell.angle_beta   90.00
_cell.angle_gamma   90.00
#
_symmetry.space_group_name_H-M   'P 1'
#
loop_
_entity.id
_entity.type
_entity.pdbx_description
1 polymer ?
#
loop_
_entity_poly.entity_id
_entity_poly.type
_entity_poly.pdbx_seq_one_letter_code
_entity_poly.pdbx_strand_id
1 'polypeptide(L)'
;MESPKSVQSNYDSSNSKRNEGTDVAKGENWNDAEIAATVADYMRMYVLDRSGQQYNKSEHRRKLLQLLDGRSDAAVELKHQNISAVLLGLECHWLPGYKPRGNYQRALAECVEDWINSHPRVRRCVTSSRRATCLCTE
;
A
#
# COMPACT_ATOMS: atom_id res chain seq x y z
N MET A 1 -28.23 -45.97 -15.49
CA MET A 1 -28.85 -44.84 -16.23
C MET A 1 -29.81 -44.22 -15.23
N GLU A 2 -29.70 -42.99 -14.75
CA GLU A 2 -28.95 -41.80 -15.17
C GLU A 2 -28.41 -41.07 -13.94
N SER A 3 -27.21 -40.50 -14.08
CA SER A 3 -26.65 -39.52 -13.16
C SER A 3 -27.43 -38.20 -13.24
N PRO A 4 -27.76 -37.54 -12.12
CA PRO A 4 -28.15 -36.14 -12.14
C PRO A 4 -26.92 -35.25 -12.38
N LYS A 5 -27.08 -34.38 -13.37
CA LYS A 5 -26.09 -33.54 -14.02
C LYS A 5 -25.70 -32.34 -13.16
N SER A 6 -24.42 -31.99 -13.25
CA SER A 6 -23.79 -30.66 -13.24
C SER A 6 -24.64 -29.50 -12.69
N VAL A 7 -24.24 -28.98 -11.52
CA VAL A 7 -24.60 -27.63 -11.08
C VAL A 7 -23.65 -26.67 -11.79
N GLN A 8 -24.16 -26.00 -12.83
CA GLN A 8 -23.47 -24.91 -13.51
C GLN A 8 -23.28 -23.74 -12.54
N SER A 9 -22.01 -23.35 -12.33
CA SER A 9 -21.60 -22.10 -11.72
C SER A 9 -21.96 -20.94 -12.64
N ASN A 10 -22.84 -20.04 -12.18
CA ASN A 10 -23.06 -18.73 -12.80
C ASN A 10 -22.50 -17.68 -11.84
N TYR A 11 -21.19 -17.46 -11.90
CA TYR A 11 -20.56 -16.25 -11.37
C TYR A 11 -20.90 -15.10 -12.33
N ASP A 12 -21.98 -14.38 -12.01
CA ASP A 12 -22.48 -13.28 -12.83
C ASP A 12 -21.49 -12.10 -12.76
N SER A 13 -20.76 -11.93 -13.87
CA SER A 13 -19.98 -10.74 -14.16
C SER A 13 -20.92 -9.58 -14.50
N SER A 14 -21.17 -8.72 -13.51
CA SER A 14 -21.84 -7.44 -13.73
C SER A 14 -20.93 -6.29 -13.29
N ASN A 15 -19.97 -5.97 -14.16
CA ASN A 15 -19.25 -4.70 -14.14
C ASN A 15 -20.10 -3.66 -14.88
N SER A 16 -20.85 -2.82 -14.16
CA SER A 16 -21.39 -1.56 -14.69
C SER A 16 -21.97 -0.71 -13.57
N LYS A 17 -21.16 0.15 -12.94
CA LYS A 17 -21.62 1.45 -12.43
C LYS A 17 -20.53 2.50 -12.60
N ARG A 18 -20.60 3.22 -13.72
CA ARG A 18 -20.15 4.61 -13.81
C ARG A 18 -21.14 5.42 -12.96
N ASN A 19 -20.65 6.12 -11.94
CA ASN A 19 -21.34 7.22 -11.28
C ASN A 19 -20.24 8.29 -11.16
N GLU A 20 -20.21 9.35 -11.98
CA GLU A 20 -21.06 10.55 -11.92
C GLU A 20 -21.05 11.20 -10.53
N GLY A 21 -20.68 12.49 -10.53
CA GLY A 21 -20.10 13.22 -9.42
C GLY A 21 -20.90 13.22 -8.12
N THR A 22 -20.16 13.08 -7.03
CA THR A 22 -20.65 13.40 -5.69
C THR A 22 -19.58 14.22 -4.98
N ASP A 23 -19.92 15.47 -4.67
CA ASP A 23 -19.25 16.31 -3.68
C ASP A 23 -19.36 15.62 -2.30
N VAL A 24 -18.51 14.64 -2.02
CA VAL A 24 -18.50 13.92 -0.75
C VAL A 24 -17.65 14.70 0.26
N ALA A 25 -18.26 15.04 1.39
CA ALA A 25 -17.69 15.81 2.47
C ALA A 25 -16.24 15.41 2.83
N LYS A 26 -15.39 16.45 2.86
CA LYS A 26 -13.97 16.48 3.26
C LYS A 26 -13.71 15.71 4.56
N GLY A 27 -13.07 14.54 4.46
CA GLY A 27 -12.37 13.95 5.61
C GLY A 27 -12.29 12.44 5.60
N GLU A 28 -13.41 11.74 5.39
CA GLU A 28 -13.50 10.32 5.75
C GLU A 28 -13.58 9.36 4.56
N ASN A 29 -14.20 9.77 3.44
CA ASN A 29 -14.34 8.92 2.27
C ASN A 29 -13.13 9.06 1.34
N TRP A 30 -12.09 8.27 1.57
CA TRP A 30 -10.97 8.13 0.63
C TRP A 30 -11.44 7.32 -0.57
N ASN A 31 -11.33 7.89 -1.77
CA ASN A 31 -11.65 7.18 -3.01
C ASN A 31 -10.49 6.27 -3.44
N ASP A 32 -10.77 5.24 -4.22
CA ASP A 32 -9.79 4.29 -4.75
C ASP A 32 -8.67 4.98 -5.54
N ALA A 33 -9.01 6.04 -6.29
CA ALA A 33 -8.03 6.86 -7.00
C ALA A 33 -7.06 7.60 -6.06
N GLU A 34 -7.57 8.16 -4.95
CA GLU A 34 -6.74 8.83 -3.94
C GLU A 34 -5.85 7.84 -3.20
N ILE A 35 -6.41 6.65 -2.89
CA ILE A 35 -5.69 5.54 -2.27
C ILE A 35 -4.55 5.10 -3.19
N ALA A 36 -4.84 4.81 -4.47
CA ALA A 36 -3.84 4.39 -5.44
C ALA A 36 -2.75 5.45 -5.64
N ALA A 37 -3.10 6.74 -5.71
CA ALA A 37 -2.12 7.83 -5.82
C ALA A 37 -1.20 7.91 -4.59
N THR A 38 -1.77 7.75 -3.39
CA THR A 38 -1.01 7.77 -2.13
C THR A 38 -0.10 6.55 -2.01
N VAL A 39 -0.59 5.35 -2.33
CA VAL A 39 0.21 4.12 -2.35
C VAL A 39 1.34 4.27 -3.37
N ALA A 40 1.06 4.74 -4.58
CA ALA A 40 2.07 4.93 -5.62
C ALA A 40 3.17 5.92 -5.19
N ASP A 41 2.84 7.01 -4.51
CA ASP A 41 3.83 7.95 -3.99
C ASP A 41 4.70 7.33 -2.87
N TYR A 42 4.06 6.64 -1.92
CA TYR A 42 4.78 5.92 -0.87
C TYR A 42 5.74 4.89 -1.45
N MET A 43 5.28 4.10 -2.42
CA MET A 43 6.09 3.06 -3.05
C MET A 43 7.23 3.62 -3.89
N ARG A 44 7.07 4.81 -4.51
CA ARG A 44 8.19 5.52 -5.15
C ARG A 44 9.29 5.84 -4.15
N MET A 45 8.94 6.40 -2.98
CA MET A 45 9.91 6.64 -1.91
C MET A 45 10.51 5.32 -1.38
N TYR A 46 9.70 4.27 -1.27
CA TYR A 46 10.15 2.95 -0.86
C TYR A 46 11.24 2.41 -1.78
N VAL A 47 11.04 2.45 -3.09
CA VAL A 47 12.04 2.00 -4.08
C VAL A 47 13.34 2.81 -3.93
N LEU A 48 13.26 4.13 -3.79
CA LEU A 48 14.44 4.99 -3.60
C LEU A 48 15.22 4.61 -2.34
N ASP A 49 14.52 4.41 -1.22
CA ASP A 49 15.10 3.95 0.04
C ASP A 49 15.79 2.58 -0.12
N ARG A 50 15.13 1.64 -0.82
CA ARG A 50 15.70 0.31 -1.10
C ARG A 50 16.92 0.37 -2.01
N SER A 51 17.00 1.34 -2.91
CA SER A 51 18.14 1.60 -3.79
C SER A 51 19.24 2.44 -3.12
N GLY A 52 19.07 2.86 -1.86
CA GLY A 52 20.01 3.74 -1.16
C GLY A 52 20.08 5.16 -1.75
N GLN A 53 19.08 5.54 -2.54
CA GLN A 53 18.98 6.87 -3.12
C GLN A 53 18.34 7.84 -2.13
N GLN A 54 18.80 9.08 -2.13
CA GLN A 54 18.20 10.12 -1.31
C GLN A 54 16.84 10.54 -1.88
N TYR A 55 15.88 10.78 -1.00
CA TYR A 55 14.55 11.27 -1.35
C TYR A 55 14.09 12.34 -0.36
N ASN A 56 13.28 13.28 -0.84
CA ASN A 56 12.74 14.37 -0.02
C ASN A 56 11.25 14.15 0.26
N LYS A 57 10.93 13.74 1.50
CA LYS A 57 9.56 13.47 1.95
C LYS A 57 8.63 14.68 1.80
N SER A 58 9.14 15.89 2.02
CA SER A 58 8.36 17.13 1.90
C SER A 58 8.01 17.43 0.44
N GLU A 59 8.94 17.17 -0.48
CA GLU A 59 8.69 17.34 -1.90
C GLU A 59 7.66 16.34 -2.44
N HIS A 60 7.80 15.06 -2.06
CA HIS A 60 6.85 14.00 -2.41
C HIS A 60 5.43 14.34 -1.93
N ARG A 61 5.32 14.76 -0.66
CA ARG A 61 4.04 15.19 -0.09
C ARG A 61 3.43 16.37 -0.83
N ARG A 62 4.23 17.39 -1.17
CA ARG A 62 3.75 18.55 -1.95
C ARG A 62 3.23 18.13 -3.32
N LYS A 63 3.92 17.22 -4.01
CA LYS A 63 3.48 16.68 -5.30
C LYS A 63 2.19 15.86 -5.16
N LEU A 64 2.08 15.04 -4.11
CA LEU A 64 0.89 14.24 -3.84
C LEU A 64 -0.33 15.12 -3.50
N LEU A 65 -0.14 16.17 -2.69
CA LEU A 65 -1.21 17.11 -2.36
C LEU A 65 -1.77 17.86 -3.59
N GLN A 66 -0.97 18.05 -4.64
CA GLN A 66 -1.47 18.62 -5.90
C GLN A 66 -2.40 17.66 -6.65
N LEU A 67 -2.29 16.35 -6.40
CA LEU A 67 -3.16 15.32 -7.00
C LEU A 67 -4.40 15.05 -6.14
N LEU A 68 -4.32 15.32 -4.83
CA LEU A 68 -5.39 15.10 -3.88
C LEU A 68 -6.15 16.41 -3.65
N ASP A 69 -7.27 16.59 -4.35
CA ASP A 69 -8.07 17.80 -4.19
C ASP A 69 -8.69 17.87 -2.77
N GLY A 70 -8.38 18.94 -2.04
CA GLY A 70 -8.97 19.22 -0.73
C GLY A 70 -8.45 18.39 0.45
N ARG A 71 -7.40 17.57 0.30
CA ARG A 71 -6.78 16.82 1.41
C ARG A 71 -5.73 17.64 2.15
N SER A 72 -5.59 17.38 3.45
CA SER A 72 -4.60 18.04 4.30
C SER A 72 -3.30 17.24 4.41
N ASP A 73 -2.22 17.94 4.73
CA ASP A 73 -0.90 17.37 5.00
C ASP A 73 -0.95 16.26 6.06
N ALA A 74 -1.69 16.51 7.14
CA ALA A 74 -1.91 15.57 8.23
C ALA A 74 -2.67 14.31 7.78
N ALA A 75 -3.63 14.43 6.85
CA ALA A 75 -4.36 13.29 6.34
C ALA A 75 -3.46 12.35 5.51
N VAL A 76 -2.57 12.93 4.70
CA VAL A 76 -1.57 12.19 3.93
C VAL A 76 -0.58 11.47 4.84
N GLU A 77 -0.07 12.16 5.87
CA GLU A 77 0.81 11.57 6.89
C GLU A 77 0.18 10.34 7.55
N LEU A 78 -1.08 10.48 7.97
CA LEU A 78 -1.84 9.38 8.59
C LEU A 78 -2.00 8.20 7.64
N LYS A 79 -2.24 8.46 6.34
CA LYS A 79 -2.30 7.37 5.35
C LYS A 79 -0.95 6.70 5.12
N HIS A 80 0.16 7.44 5.10
CA HIS A 80 1.49 6.81 5.04
C HIS A 80 1.77 5.94 6.27
N GLN A 81 1.34 6.37 7.46
CA GLN A 81 1.43 5.56 8.68
C GLN A 81 0.58 4.28 8.61
N ASN A 82 -0.58 4.36 7.98
CA ASN A 82 -1.42 3.21 7.70
C ASN A 82 -0.76 2.23 6.72
N ILE A 83 -0.13 2.73 5.65
CA ILE A 83 0.64 1.89 4.71
C ILE A 83 1.78 1.18 5.44
N SER A 84 2.51 1.87 6.32
CA SER A 84 3.55 1.26 7.15
C SER A 84 3.01 0.12 8.03
N ALA A 85 1.76 0.19 8.49
CA ALA A 85 1.14 -0.90 9.25
C ALA A 85 0.78 -2.10 8.38
N VAL A 86 0.35 -1.90 7.14
CA VAL A 86 0.17 -3.00 6.19
C VAL A 86 1.50 -3.68 5.92
N LEU A 87 2.56 -2.91 5.64
CA LEU A 87 3.90 -3.44 5.40
C LEU A 87 4.44 -4.23 6.61
N LEU A 88 4.19 -3.75 7.82
CA LEU A 88 4.52 -4.47 9.05
C LEU A 88 3.81 -5.83 9.13
N GLY A 89 2.53 -5.89 8.76
CA GLY A 89 1.75 -7.16 8.69
C GLY A 89 2.29 -8.14 7.65
N LEU A 90 2.88 -7.63 6.56
CA LEU A 90 3.55 -8.42 5.51
C LEU A 90 5.01 -8.75 5.85
N GLU A 91 5.44 -8.50 7.08
CA GLU A 91 6.81 -8.64 7.56
C GLU A 91 7.84 -7.85 6.73
N CYS A 92 7.42 -6.78 6.05
CA CYS A 92 8.27 -5.95 5.21
C CYS A 92 8.82 -4.74 5.98
N HIS A 93 10.00 -4.26 5.59
CA HIS A 93 10.48 -2.97 6.10
C HIS A 93 9.55 -1.84 5.65
N TRP A 94 9.39 -0.81 6.47
CA TRP A 94 8.64 0.41 6.15
C TRP A 94 9.56 1.63 6.22
N LEU A 95 9.16 2.74 5.63
CA LEU A 95 9.97 3.95 5.61
C LEU A 95 10.13 4.55 7.03
N PRO A 96 11.36 4.93 7.44
CA PRO A 96 11.59 5.52 8.77
C PRO A 96 10.84 6.84 8.93
N GLY A 97 10.32 7.11 10.12
CA GLY A 97 9.53 8.32 10.42
C GLY A 97 8.02 8.16 10.22
N TYR A 98 7.57 7.15 9.47
CA TYR A 98 6.14 6.81 9.38
C TYR A 98 5.81 5.66 10.33
N LYS A 99 5.46 5.99 11.58
CA LYS A 99 5.10 4.99 12.60
C LYS A 99 3.85 4.20 12.15
N PRO A 100 3.89 2.86 12.10
CA PRO A 100 2.74 2.03 11.78
C PRO A 100 1.49 2.39 12.60
N ARG A 101 0.36 2.63 11.92
CA ARG A 101 -0.98 2.78 12.52
C ARG A 101 -1.97 1.80 11.89
N GLY A 102 -2.57 0.92 12.71
CA GLY A 102 -3.44 -0.15 12.23
C GLY A 102 -4.89 0.26 11.87
N ASN A 103 -5.21 1.55 11.79
CA ASN A 103 -6.58 2.00 11.49
C ASN A 103 -6.74 2.32 10.00
N TYR A 104 -6.90 1.27 9.17
CA TYR A 104 -7.02 1.42 7.72
C TYR A 104 -8.13 0.57 7.10
N GLN A 105 -8.59 1.00 5.92
CA GLN A 105 -9.58 0.29 5.12
C GLN A 105 -8.93 -0.90 4.41
N ARG A 106 -9.70 -1.97 4.19
CA ARG A 106 -9.24 -3.17 3.45
C ARG A 106 -8.71 -2.85 2.05
N ALA A 107 -9.35 -1.93 1.33
CA ALA A 107 -8.91 -1.51 -0.01
C ALA A 107 -7.47 -0.96 -0.04
N LEU A 108 -7.04 -0.29 1.04
CA LEU A 108 -5.65 0.16 1.16
C LEU A 108 -4.68 -1.01 1.29
N ALA A 109 -5.05 -2.02 2.09
CA ALA A 109 -4.22 -3.20 2.30
C ALA A 109 -4.06 -3.99 1.00
N GLU A 110 -5.17 -4.23 0.29
CA GLU A 110 -5.17 -4.95 -0.99
C GLU A 110 -4.28 -4.27 -2.02
N CYS A 111 -4.40 -2.94 -2.18
CA CYS A 111 -3.56 -2.19 -3.11
C CYS A 111 -2.06 -2.28 -2.77
N VAL A 112 -1.71 -2.27 -1.49
CA VAL A 112 -0.32 -2.41 -1.02
C VAL A 112 0.19 -3.83 -1.22
N GLU A 113 -0.61 -4.84 -0.89
CA GLU A 113 -0.30 -6.25 -1.06
C GLU A 113 -0.03 -6.59 -2.53
N ASP A 114 -0.93 -6.17 -3.43
CA ASP A 114 -0.78 -6.35 -4.87
C ASP A 114 0.51 -5.71 -5.40
N TRP A 115 0.85 -4.52 -4.91
CA TRP A 115 2.08 -3.85 -5.29
C TRP A 115 3.33 -4.62 -4.83
N ILE A 116 3.35 -5.10 -3.58
CA ILE A 116 4.47 -5.89 -3.04
C ILE A 116 4.63 -7.23 -3.77
N ASN A 117 3.51 -7.90 -4.06
CA ASN A 117 3.50 -9.17 -4.78
C ASN A 117 3.98 -9.04 -6.23
N SER A 118 3.67 -7.90 -6.88
CA SER A 118 4.19 -7.59 -8.22
C SER A 118 5.67 -7.16 -8.24
N HIS A 119 6.23 -6.75 -7.10
CA HIS A 119 7.62 -6.29 -6.98
C HIS A 119 8.45 -7.16 -6.01
N PRO A 120 8.69 -8.46 -6.30
CA PRO A 120 9.41 -9.34 -5.38
C PRO A 120 10.84 -8.88 -5.08
N ARG A 121 11.46 -8.09 -5.96
CA ARG A 121 12.83 -7.58 -5.79
C ARG A 121 12.96 -6.51 -4.70
N VAL A 122 11.89 -5.78 -4.40
CA VAL A 122 11.91 -4.71 -3.38
C VAL A 122 11.47 -5.22 -2.02
N ARG A 123 10.77 -6.36 -2.00
CA ARG A 123 10.31 -7.05 -0.79
C ARG A 123 11.51 -7.48 0.04
N ARG A 124 11.76 -6.79 1.15
CA ARG A 124 12.72 -7.22 2.17
C ARG A 124 11.98 -7.58 3.44
N CYS A 125 12.01 -8.86 3.80
CA CYS A 125 11.50 -9.31 5.08
C CYS A 125 12.36 -8.70 6.22
N VAL A 126 11.71 -8.25 7.29
CA VAL A 126 12.35 -7.69 8.50
C VAL A 126 13.20 -8.77 9.20
N THR A 127 12.93 -10.05 8.95
CA THR A 127 13.70 -11.18 9.45
C THR A 127 14.98 -11.41 8.64
N SER A 128 16.02 -10.66 9.01
CA SER A 128 17.35 -11.26 9.13
C SER A 128 18.18 -10.47 10.12
N SER A 129 18.09 -10.83 11.39
CA SER A 129 19.24 -10.69 12.28
C SER A 129 20.34 -11.63 11.74
N ARG A 130 21.05 -11.21 10.69
CA ARG A 130 22.34 -11.81 10.34
C ARG A 130 23.35 -11.30 11.36
N ARG A 131 23.39 -11.90 12.54
CA ARG A 131 24.68 -12.12 13.20
C ARG A 131 25.22 -13.44 12.69
N ALA A 132 25.75 -13.39 11.47
CA ALA A 132 26.80 -14.32 11.08
C ALA A 132 28.08 -13.84 11.78
N THR A 133 28.20 -14.10 13.09
CA THR A 133 29.52 -14.11 13.72
C THR A 133 30.10 -15.47 13.44
N CYS A 134 31.02 -15.48 12.48
CA CYS A 134 31.87 -16.59 12.10
C CYS A 134 32.50 -17.22 13.36
N LEU A 135 32.33 -18.53 13.49
CA LEU A 135 33.14 -19.40 14.33
C LEU A 135 34.52 -19.56 13.66
N CYS A 136 35.57 -19.66 14.49
CA CYS A 136 36.90 -20.21 14.22
C CYS A 136 37.89 -19.36 13.39
N THR A 137 38.92 -18.84 14.08
CA THR A 137 40.29 -18.76 13.56
C THR A 137 41.23 -19.22 14.68
N GLU A 138 42.31 -19.88 14.27
CA GLU A 138 43.06 -20.98 14.89
C GLU A 138 43.74 -20.73 16.24
#